data_AF-A0A1H0NSB1-F1
#
_entry.id   AF-A0A1H0NSB1-F1
#
_cell.length_a   1.000
_cell.length_b   1.000
_cell.length_c   1.000
_cell.angle_alpha   90.00
_cell.angle_beta   90.00
_cell.angle_gamma   90.00
#
_symmetry.space_group_name_H-M   'P 1'
#
loop_
_entity.id
_entity.type
_entity.pdbx_description
1 polymer ?
#
loop_
_entity_poly.entity_id
_entity_poly.type
_entity_poly.pdbx_seq_one_letter_code
_entity_poly.pdbx_strand_id
1 'polypeptide(L)' 'MANTAHFITTGDNGNPMVTVRDDRGAEVTELELPPTASEPQRVDDELLAAGWSRSADWTTASDGWVAPVVPA' A
#
# COMPACT_ATOMS: atom_id res chain seq x y z
N MET A 1 16.06 -4.17 -4.78
CA MET A 1 15.09 -5.08 -4.13
C MET A 1 13.83 -4.27 -3.99
N ALA A 2 12.73 -4.73 -4.59
CA ALA A 2 11.47 -3.99 -4.60
C ALA A 2 10.62 -4.49 -3.44
N ASN A 3 10.06 -3.56 -2.67
CA ASN A 3 9.10 -3.88 -1.64
C ASN A 3 7.72 -3.99 -2.29
N THR A 4 6.77 -4.60 -1.60
CA THR A 4 5.40 -4.74 -2.08
C THR A 4 4.48 -3.97 -1.14
N ALA A 5 3.81 -2.94 -1.64
CA ALA A 5 2.71 -2.32 -0.95
C ALA A 5 1.45 -3.15 -1.17
N HIS A 6 0.76 -3.48 -0.08
CA HIS A 6 -0.50 -4.18 -0.07
C HIS A 6 -1.55 -3.23 0.49
N PHE A 7 -2.39 -2.71 -0.39
CA PHE A 7 -3.51 -1.85 -0.05
C PHE A 7 -4.77 -2.69 0.20
N ILE A 8 -5.28 -2.62 1.41
CA ILE A 8 -6.48 -3.32 1.87
C ILE A 8 -7.57 -2.26 2.04
N THR A 9 -8.65 -2.33 1.27
CA THR A 9 -9.75 -1.34 1.37
C THR A 9 -10.64 -1.52 2.60
N THR A 10 -10.63 -2.71 3.18
CA THR A 10 -11.43 -3.07 4.35
C THR A 10 -10.52 -3.66 5.41
N GLY A 11 -9.73 -2.79 6.07
CA GLY A 11 -8.87 -3.20 7.18
C GLY A 11 -9.68 -3.60 8.42
N ASP A 12 -9.00 -4.11 9.45
CA ASP A 12 -9.62 -4.62 10.68
C ASP A 12 -10.51 -3.59 11.41
N ASN A 13 -10.18 -2.31 11.28
CA ASN A 13 -10.91 -1.19 11.88
C ASN A 13 -12.03 -0.63 10.97
N GLY A 14 -12.28 -1.23 9.80
CA GLY A 14 -13.18 -0.71 8.77
C GLY A 14 -12.60 0.45 7.96
N ASN A 15 -11.38 0.88 8.27
CA ASN A 15 -10.62 1.85 7.50
C ASN A 15 -9.71 1.16 6.48
N PRO A 16 -9.44 1.78 5.33
CA PRO A 16 -8.43 1.29 4.40
C PRO A 16 -7.04 1.36 5.03
N MET A 17 -6.16 0.44 4.65
CA MET A 17 -4.80 0.34 5.19
C MET A 17 -3.82 -0.09 4.11
N VAL A 18 -2.57 0.34 4.23
CA VAL A 18 -1.49 -0.10 3.34
C VAL A 18 -0.37 -0.68 4.16
N THR A 19 0.00 -1.91 3.86
CA THR A 19 1.15 -2.58 4.46
C THR A 19 2.23 -2.72 3.39
N VAL A 20 3.38 -2.09 3.61
CA VAL A 20 4.59 -2.31 2.80
C VAL A 20 5.36 -3.48 3.39
N ARG A 21 5.57 -4.51 2.57
CA ARG A 21 6.36 -5.70 2.90
C ARG A 21 7.64 -5.75 2.08
N ASP A 22 8.71 -6.28 2.65
CA ASP A 22 9.97 -6.52 1.93
C ASP A 22 9.85 -7.72 0.97
N ASP A 23 10.93 -8.02 0.24
CA ASP A 23 10.99 -9.16 -0.68
C ASP A 23 10.90 -10.53 0.01
N ARG A 24 11.06 -10.58 1.34
CA ARG A 24 10.93 -11.77 2.17
C ARG A 24 9.54 -11.89 2.81
N GLY A 25 8.66 -10.92 2.56
CA GLY A 25 7.32 -10.85 3.12
C GLY A 25 7.26 -10.30 4.55
N ALA A 26 8.37 -9.79 5.08
CA ALA A 26 8.38 -9.12 6.38
C ALA A 26 7.77 -7.73 6.25
N GLU A 27 6.94 -7.34 7.21
CA GLU A 27 6.38 -6.00 7.26
C GLU A 27 7.48 -4.96 7.52
N VAL A 28 7.52 -3.96 6.67
CA VAL A 28 8.46 -2.82 6.75
C VAL A 28 7.74 -1.60 7.30
N THR A 29 6.52 -1.36 6.86
CA THR A 29 5.74 -0.18 7.23
C THR A 29 4.26 -0.48 7.09
N GLU A 30 3.47 0.06 8.01
CA GLU A 30 2.02 0.02 7.99
C GLU A 30 1.49 1.46 8.04
N LEU A 31 0.52 1.77 7.17
CA LEU A 31 -0.08 3.08 7.02
C LEU A 31 -1.60 2.92 7.07
N GLU A 32 -2.23 3.41 8.13
CA GLU A 32 -3.68 3.56 8.17
C GLU A 32 -4.10 4.73 7.28
N LEU A 33 -5.03 4.47 6.36
CA LEU A 33 -5.54 5.47 5.44
C LEU A 33 -6.91 5.98 5.91
N PRO A 34 -7.26 7.24 5.56
CA PRO A 34 -8.60 7.72 5.83
C PRO A 34 -9.63 6.89 5.04
N PRO A 35 -10.88 6.76 5.53
CA PRO A 35 -11.94 6.02 4.84
C PRO A 35 -12.28 6.58 3.44
N THR A 36 -11.86 7.82 3.15
CA THR A 36 -11.98 8.44 1.84
C THR A 36 -10.94 7.97 0.82
N ALA A 37 -9.88 7.30 1.25
CA ALA A 37 -8.82 6.75 0.40
C ALA A 37 -9.14 5.31 0.00
N SER A 38 -10.30 5.12 -0.65
CA SER A 38 -10.73 3.82 -1.20
C SER A 38 -10.17 3.55 -2.60
N GLU A 39 -9.50 4.53 -3.21
CA GLU A 39 -8.99 4.46 -4.57
C GLU A 39 -7.45 4.37 -4.58
N PRO A 40 -6.85 3.50 -5.43
CA PRO A 40 -5.39 3.35 -5.49
C PRO A 40 -4.63 4.65 -5.78
N GLN A 41 -5.24 5.59 -6.50
CA GLN A 41 -4.64 6.90 -6.79
C GLN A 41 -4.45 7.75 -5.53
N ARG A 42 -5.36 7.64 -4.55
CA ARG A 42 -5.20 8.33 -3.24
C ARG A 42 -4.11 7.68 -2.40
N VAL A 43 -3.90 6.39 -2.58
CA VAL A 43 -2.86 5.64 -1.89
C VAL A 43 -1.46 6.05 -2.35
N ASP A 44 -1.30 6.38 -3.63
CA ASP A 44 -0.01 6.81 -4.18
C ASP A 44 0.54 8.06 -3.48
N ASP A 45 -0.33 9.04 -3.17
CA ASP A 45 0.06 10.26 -2.45
C ASP A 45 0.53 9.95 -1.02
N GLU A 46 -0.15 9.03 -0.34
CA GLU A 46 0.16 8.62 1.05
C GLU A 46 1.42 7.76 1.11
N LEU A 47 1.62 6.87 0.13
CA LEU A 47 2.88 6.14 -0.05
C LEU A 47 4.03 7.12 -0.26
N LEU A 48 3.85 8.13 -1.12
CA LEU A 48 4.88 9.12 -1.40
C LEU A 48 5.20 9.95 -0.15
N ALA A 49 4.19 10.35 0.62
CA ALA A 49 4.36 11.03 1.90
C ALA A 49 5.11 10.17 2.93
N ALA A 50 4.93 8.86 2.88
CA ALA A 50 5.66 7.87 3.69
C ALA A 50 7.06 7.52 3.13
N GLY A 51 7.48 8.16 2.02
CA GLY A 51 8.79 7.92 1.39
C GLY A 51 8.84 6.71 0.46
N TRP A 52 7.70 6.26 -0.04
CA TRP A 52 7.57 5.15 -0.99
C TRP A 52 7.00 5.62 -2.32
N SER A 53 7.61 5.21 -3.42
CA SER A 53 7.06 5.41 -4.76
C SER A 53 6.69 4.07 -5.37
N ARG A 54 5.51 3.96 -5.97
CA ARG A 54 5.18 2.80 -6.79
C ARG A 54 6.11 2.69 -7.99
N SER A 55 6.61 1.50 -8.25
CA SER A 55 7.42 1.20 -9.43
C SER A 55 6.64 0.53 -10.56
N ALA A 56 5.43 0.03 -10.27
CA ALA A 56 4.51 -0.51 -11.26
C ALA A 56 3.05 -0.18 -10.90
N ASP A 57 2.13 -0.48 -11.81
CA ASP A 57 0.70 -0.25 -11.59
C ASP A 57 0.12 -1.22 -10.55
N TRP A 58 -0.93 -0.75 -9.86
CA TRP A 58 -1.68 -1.56 -8.92
C TRP A 58 -2.32 -2.77 -9.60
N THR A 59 -2.11 -3.93 -9.00
CA THR A 59 -2.72 -5.19 -9.40
C THR A 59 -3.78 -5.57 -8.37
N THR A 60 -4.95 -6.00 -8.82
CA THR A 60 -6.02 -6.46 -7.92
C THR A 60 -5.61 -7.74 -7.19
N ALA A 61 -5.83 -7.77 -5.89
CA ALA A 61 -5.64 -8.92 -5.00
C ALA A 61 -7.00 -9.36 -4.41
N SER A 62 -7.00 -10.42 -3.60
CA SER A 62 -8.21 -10.98 -2.99
C SER A 62 -8.92 -10.04 -2.00
N ASP A 63 -8.18 -9.12 -1.40
CA ASP A 63 -8.59 -8.24 -0.29
C ASP A 63 -8.33 -6.75 -0.59
N GLY A 64 -7.95 -6.43 -1.83
CA GLY A 64 -7.67 -5.08 -2.27
C GLY A 64 -6.72 -5.05 -3.47
N TRP A 65 -5.59 -4.37 -3.34
CA TRP A 65 -4.62 -4.17 -4.41
C TRP A 65 -3.19 -4.34 -3.90
N VAL A 66 -2.29 -4.76 -4.77
CA VAL A 66 -0.87 -4.84 -4.50
C VAL A 66 -0.09 -4.12 -5.58
N ALA A 67 0.96 -3.40 -5.19
CA ALA A 67 1.87 -2.75 -6.12
C ALA A 67 3.31 -2.89 -5.61
N PRO A 68 4.27 -3.18 -6.49
CA PRO A 68 5.68 -3.05 -6.17
C PRO A 68 6.02 -1.57 -5.91
N VAL A 69 6.72 -1.31 -4.80
CA VAL A 69 7.17 0.02 -4.37
C VAL A 69 8.67 0.02 -4.10
N VAL A 70 9.27 1.19 -4.24
CA VAL A 70 10.67 1.48 -3.95
C VAL A 70 10.75 2.71 -3.05
N PRO A 71 11.82 2.86 -2.25
CA PRO A 71 12.06 4.11 -1.52
C PRO A 71 12.13 5.30 -2.50
N ALA A 72 11.43 6.38 -2.18
CA ALA A 72 11.35 7.62 -2.96
C ALA A 72 12.62 8.49 -2.85
#